data_AF-A0A6P1IIU0-F1
#
_entry.id   AF-A0A6P1IIU0-F1
#
_cell.length_a   1.000
_cell.length_b   1.000
_cell.length_c   1.000
_cell.angle_alpha   90.00
_cell.angle_beta   90.00
_cell.angle_gamma   90.00
#
_symmetry.space_group_name_H-M   'P 1'
#
loop_
_entity.id
_entity.type
_entity.pdbx_description
1 polymer ?
#
loop_
_entity_poly.entity_id
_entity_poly.type
_entity_poly.pdbx_seq_one_letter_code
_entity_poly.pdbx_strand_id
1 'polypeptide(L)'
;MSTLAELRQHSDVPSLKSALHQLCSEFGRITRLDILTAMHEGTKQAICFLRMERPEQEQQLMKSLGVGRFGGEVVFVLNLNTPVSANDFGPSSQWADSDIY
;
A
#
# COMPACT_ATOMS: atom_id res chain seq x y z
N MET A 1 -6.29 19.83 -0.45
CA MET A 1 -7.03 18.65 0.06
C MET A 1 -6.53 17.46 -0.72
N SER A 2 -5.48 16.82 -0.23
CA SER A 2 -4.92 15.68 -0.95
C SER A 2 -5.80 14.46 -0.68
N THR A 3 -6.43 13.95 -1.73
CA THR A 3 -7.37 12.83 -1.64
C THR A 3 -6.63 11.51 -1.78
N LEU A 4 -7.18 10.41 -1.24
CA LEU A 4 -6.59 9.08 -1.43
C LEU A 4 -6.43 8.70 -2.91
N ALA A 5 -7.23 9.31 -3.80
CA ALA A 5 -7.09 9.16 -5.25
C ALA A 5 -5.74 9.70 -5.79
N GLU A 6 -5.18 10.75 -5.19
CA GLU A 6 -3.85 11.26 -5.57
C GLU A 6 -2.75 10.35 -5.07
N LEU A 7 -2.90 9.76 -3.88
CA LEU A 7 -1.97 8.75 -3.37
C LEU A 7 -1.94 7.50 -4.26
N ARG A 8 -3.07 7.12 -4.87
CA ARG A 8 -3.14 6.00 -5.84
C ARG A 8 -2.36 6.25 -7.13
N GLN A 9 -1.99 7.49 -7.45
CA GLN A 9 -1.18 7.78 -8.65
C GLN A 9 0.31 7.48 -8.44
N HIS A 10 0.76 7.38 -7.18
CA HIS A 10 2.13 7.01 -6.88
C HIS A 10 2.32 5.50 -7.09
N SER A 11 3.13 5.15 -8.09
CA SER A 11 3.45 3.75 -8.44
C SER A 11 4.63 3.17 -7.65
N ASP A 12 5.26 3.98 -6.78
CA ASP A 12 6.48 3.64 -6.06
C ASP A 12 6.32 3.86 -4.55
N VAL A 13 6.79 2.88 -3.77
CA VAL A 13 6.83 2.92 -2.30
C VAL A 13 7.51 4.19 -1.74
N PRO A 14 8.72 4.61 -2.20
CA PRO A 14 9.37 5.81 -1.66
C PRO A 14 8.58 7.10 -1.95
N SER A 15 7.97 7.21 -3.13
CA SER A 15 7.14 8.35 -3.52
C SER A 15 5.87 8.41 -2.66
N LEU A 16 5.22 7.26 -2.47
CA LEU A 16 4.06 7.13 -1.60
C LEU A 16 4.39 7.47 -0.15
N LYS A 17 5.53 6.99 0.37
CA LYS A 17 6.01 7.32 1.72
C LYS A 17 6.22 8.82 1.89
N SER A 18 6.82 9.48 0.90
CA SER A 18 7.08 10.92 0.94
C SER A 18 5.79 11.72 0.90
N ALA A 19 4.86 11.34 0.02
CA ALA A 19 3.54 11.97 -0.09
C ALA A 19 2.72 11.81 1.21
N LEU A 20 2.72 10.61 1.80
CA LEU A 20 2.07 10.34 3.08
C LEU A 20 2.71 11.13 4.21
N HIS A 21 4.04 11.19 4.25
CA HIS A 21 4.74 11.96 5.26
C HIS A 21 4.40 13.45 5.18
N GLN A 22 4.36 14.00 3.96
CA GLN A 22 4.00 15.39 3.73
C GLN A 22 2.54 15.68 4.08
N LEU A 23 1.61 14.82 3.66
CA LEU A 23 0.19 14.92 4.00
C LEU A 23 0.01 14.89 5.53
N CYS A 24 0.59 13.90 6.19
CA CYS A 24 0.43 13.76 7.63
C CYS A 24 1.09 14.91 8.38
N SER A 25 2.18 15.49 7.87
CA SER A 25 2.80 16.69 8.42
C SER A 25 1.87 17.90 8.44
N GLU A 26 0.87 17.97 7.56
CA GLU A 26 -0.17 19.02 7.60
C GLU A 26 -1.13 18.83 8.79
N PHE A 27 -1.38 17.58 9.18
CA PHE A 27 -2.26 17.25 10.30
C PHE A 27 -1.51 17.17 11.65
N GLY A 28 -0.24 16.77 11.64
CA GLY A 28 0.53 16.53 12.85
C GLY A 28 1.83 15.74 12.66
N ARG A 29 2.33 15.17 13.76
CA ARG A 29 3.48 14.27 13.72
C ARG A 29 3.01 12.82 13.59
N ILE A 30 3.68 12.09 12.72
CA ILE A 30 3.55 10.66 12.57
C ILE A 30 4.43 9.98 13.61
N THR A 31 3.86 9.07 14.39
CA THR A 31 4.64 8.22 15.31
C THR A 31 5.11 6.95 14.63
N ARG A 32 4.34 6.45 13.65
CA ARG A 32 4.67 5.25 12.90
C ARG A 32 4.13 5.31 11.47
N LEU A 33 4.97 4.93 10.50
CA LEU A 33 4.60 4.75 9.10
C LEU A 33 5.33 3.53 8.56
N ASP A 34 4.58 2.45 8.35
CA ASP A 34 5.05 1.21 7.76
C ASP A 34 4.33 0.99 6.43
N ILE A 35 5.07 0.61 5.39
CA ILE A 35 4.50 0.29 4.07
C ILE A 35 4.95 -1.12 3.69
N LEU A 36 4.00 -2.02 3.58
CA LEU A 36 4.22 -3.40 3.17
C LEU A 36 3.78 -3.57 1.72
N THR A 37 4.64 -4.15 0.89
CA THR A 37 4.24 -4.53 -0.48
C THR A 37 3.84 -5.99 -0.51
N ALA A 38 2.66 -6.28 -1.05
CA ALA A 38 2.16 -7.63 -1.26
C ALA A 38 1.86 -7.84 -2.75
N MET A 39 2.06 -9.05 -3.26
CA MET A 39 1.60 -9.44 -4.60
C MET A 39 0.25 -10.15 -4.43
N HIS A 40 -0.83 -9.58 -4.95
CA HIS A 40 -2.16 -10.17 -4.90
C HIS A 40 -2.71 -10.28 -6.33
N GLU A 41 -3.00 -11.50 -6.76
CA GLU A 41 -3.55 -11.79 -8.10
C GLU A 41 -2.75 -11.15 -9.26
N GLY A 42 -1.41 -11.16 -9.17
CA GLY A 42 -0.54 -10.57 -10.19
C GLY A 42 -0.44 -9.03 -10.13
N THR A 43 -1.15 -8.38 -9.21
CA THR A 43 -1.06 -6.94 -8.96
C THR A 43 -0.22 -6.70 -7.72
N LYS A 44 0.75 -5.78 -7.83
CA LYS A 44 1.52 -5.33 -6.67
C LYS A 44 0.67 -4.34 -5.87
N GLN A 45 0.43 -4.65 -4.61
CA GLN A 45 -0.30 -3.79 -3.68
C GLN A 45 0.63 -3.27 -2.60
N ALA A 46 0.40 -2.04 -2.16
CA ALA A 46 1.03 -1.43 -0.99
C ALA A 46 -0.01 -1.29 0.11
N ILE A 47 0.23 -1.96 1.24
CA ILE A 47 -0.54 -1.83 2.47
C ILE A 47 0.21 -0.82 3.33
N CYS A 48 -0.44 0.29 3.63
CA CYS A 48 0.15 1.35 4.45
C CYS A 48 -0.47 1.31 5.84
N PHE A 49 0.39 1.25 6.85
CA PHE A 49 0.07 1.37 8.26
C PHE A 49 0.58 2.70 8.77
N LEU A 50 -0.31 3.51 9.29
CA LEU A 50 0.02 4.83 9.80
C LEU A 50 -0.54 5.00 11.21
N ARG A 51 0.26 5.60 12.07
CA ARG A 51 -0.13 6.05 13.40
C ARG A 51 0.28 7.49 13.64
N MET A 52 -0.67 8.31 14.07
CA MET A 52 -0.41 9.70 14.46
C MET A 52 -0.05 9.78 15.94
N GLU A 53 0.56 10.89 16.35
CA GLU A 53 0.81 11.17 17.77
C GLU A 53 -0.49 11.41 18.54
N ARG A 54 -1.45 12.12 17.92
CA ARG A 54 -2.73 12.44 18.53
C ARG A 54 -3.91 11.77 17.82
N PRO A 55 -4.89 11.25 18.58
CA PRO A 55 -6.07 10.60 18.01
C PRO A 55 -6.95 11.56 17.19
N GLU A 56 -6.97 12.86 17.53
CA GLU A 56 -7.73 13.87 16.79
C GLU A 56 -7.17 14.08 15.37
N GLN A 57 -5.84 14.05 15.23
CA GLN A 57 -5.15 14.18 13.94
C GLN A 57 -5.39 12.95 13.07
N GLU A 58 -5.36 11.77 13.70
CA GLU A 58 -5.70 10.50 13.07
C GLU A 58 -7.12 10.54 12.48
N GLN A 59 -8.10 11.00 13.26
CA GLN A 59 -9.48 11.11 12.80
C GLN A 59 -9.67 12.10 11.64
N GLN A 60 -8.98 13.25 11.67
CA GLN A 60 -9.01 14.20 10.56
C GLN A 60 -8.41 13.61 9.29
N LEU A 61 -7.28 12.93 9.42
CA LEU A 61 -6.64 12.25 8.31
C LEU A 61 -7.54 11.14 7.74
N MET A 62 -8.16 10.32 8.60
CA MET A 62 -9.12 9.30 8.18
C MET A 62 -10.28 9.89 7.37
N LYS A 63 -10.83 11.02 7.81
CA LYS A 63 -11.88 11.73 7.06
C LYS A 63 -11.38 12.27 5.72
N SER A 64 -10.16 12.80 5.67
CA SER A 64 -9.56 13.34 4.45
C SER A 64 -9.23 12.24 3.41
N LEU A 65 -8.74 11.09 3.89
CA LEU A 65 -8.39 9.94 3.06
C LEU A 65 -9.57 9.02 2.77
N GLY A 66 -10.65 9.08 3.56
CA GLY A 66 -11.78 8.15 3.47
C GLY A 66 -11.45 6.72 3.90
N VAL A 67 -10.50 6.56 4.83
CA VAL A 67 -9.97 5.26 5.26
C VAL A 67 -10.40 4.90 6.68
N GLY A 68 -10.38 3.60 6.97
CA GLY A 68 -10.74 3.05 8.27
C GLY A 68 -9.54 2.90 9.22
N ARG A 69 -9.85 2.63 10.50
CA ARG A 69 -8.88 2.24 11.52
C ARG A 69 -8.97 0.74 11.76
N PHE A 70 -7.84 0.05 11.72
CA PHE A 70 -7.73 -1.38 12.04
C PHE A 70 -6.70 -1.58 13.14
N GLY A 71 -7.04 -2.30 14.21
CA GLY A 71 -6.10 -2.59 15.30
C GLY A 71 -5.57 -1.38 16.09
N GLY A 72 -6.15 -0.19 15.91
CA GLY A 72 -5.64 1.05 16.50
C GLY A 72 -4.71 1.86 15.59
N GLU A 73 -4.55 1.45 14.34
CA GLU A 73 -3.76 2.14 13.32
C GLU A 73 -4.61 2.42 12.08
N VAL A 74 -4.25 3.45 11.33
CA VAL A 74 -4.89 3.77 10.05
C VAL A 74 -4.29 2.84 9.00
N VAL A 75 -5.13 2.01 8.38
CA VAL A 75 -4.70 1.02 7.39
C VAL A 75 -5.45 1.22 6.10
N PHE A 76 -4.70 1.30 4.99
CA PHE A 76 -5.27 1.39 3.66
C PHE A 76 -4.40 0.66 2.63
N VAL A 77 -5.05 0.17 1.58
CA VAL A 77 -4.42 -0.62 0.51
C VAL A 77 -4.48 0.17 -0.78
N LEU A 78 -3.34 0.27 -1.46
CA LEU A 78 -3.17 0.94 -2.73
C LEU A 78 -2.61 -0.06 -3.75
N ASN A 79 -3.12 -0.04 -4.98
CA ASN A 79 -2.53 -0.82 -6.06
C ASN A 79 -1.35 -0.02 -6.63
N LEU A 80 -0.14 -0.58 -6.56
CA LEU A 80 1.01 -0.05 -7.26
C LEU A 80 0.86 -0.50 -8.72
N ASN A 81 0.46 0.41 -9.60
CA ASN A 81 0.27 0.13 -11.01
C ASN A 81 1.62 0.02 -11.74
N THR A 82 2.59 -0.67 -11.14
CA THR A 82 3.72 -1.19 -11.89
C THR A 82 3.16 -2.26 -12.82
N PRO A 83 3.20 -2.09 -14.15
CA PRO A 83 3.07 -3.25 -15.02
C PRO A 83 4.17 -4.19 -14.56
N VAL A 84 3.77 -5.31 -13.97
CA VAL A 84 4.68 -6.44 -13.83
C VAL A 84 5.01 -6.77 -15.27
N SER A 85 6.17 -6.32 -15.76
CA SER A 85 6.76 -6.94 -16.94
C SER A 85 6.77 -8.42 -16.61
N ALA A 86 5.90 -9.14 -17.30
CA ALA A 86 5.67 -10.57 -17.17
C ALA A 86 6.93 -11.31 -17.61
N ASN A 87 8.00 -11.22 -16.82
CA ASN A 87 9.27 -11.86 -17.09
C ASN A 87 9.67 -12.88 -16.03
N ASP A 88 8.75 -13.21 -15.11
CA ASP A 88 8.94 -14.32 -14.16
C ASP A 88 7.75 -15.28 -14.11
N PHE A 89 6.93 -15.31 -15.17
CA PHE A 89 6.13 -16.49 -15.46
C PHE A 89 7.01 -17.52 -16.17
N GLY A 90 7.97 -18.09 -15.45
CA GLY A 90 8.45 -19.42 -15.79
C GLY A 90 7.27 -20.37 -15.60
N PRO A 91 6.86 -21.16 -16.61
CA PRO A 91 5.74 -22.07 -16.43
C PRO A 91 6.18 -23.17 -15.46
N SER A 92 5.68 -23.14 -14.23
CA SER A 92 5.61 -24.33 -13.38
C SER A 92 4.55 -25.30 -13.92
N SER A 93 4.67 -25.63 -15.21
CA SER A 93 3.98 -26.72 -15.89
C SER A 93 5.02 -27.81 -16.13
N GLN A 94 5.55 -28.37 -15.05
CA GLN A 94 6.21 -29.66 -15.10
C GLN A 94 5.52 -30.57 -14.10
N TRP A 95 4.23 -30.79 -14.33
CA TRP A 95 3.61 -32.04 -13.92
C TRP A 95 4.37 -33.07 -14.74
N ALA A 96 5.26 -33.79 -14.06
CA ALA A 96 6.06 -34.83 -14.66
C ALA A 96 5.11 -35.80 -15.34
N ASP A 97 5.06 -35.71 -16.66
CA ASP A 97 4.75 -36.82 -17.53
C ASP A 97 5.70 -37.95 -17.10
N SER A 98 5.14 -38.92 -16.39
CA SER A 98 5.78 -40.20 -16.16
C SER A 98 5.01 -41.22 -16.98
N ASP A 99 5.18 -41.13 -18.30
CA ASP A 99 5.26 -42.32 -19.14
C ASP A 99 6.42 -43.17 -18.61
N ILE A 100 6.11 -44.18 -17.80
CA ILE A 100 7.00 -45.32 -17.57
C ILE A 100 6.17 -46.59 -17.81
N TYR A 101 6.45 -47.16 -18.98
CA TYR A 101 6.21 -48.50 -19.52
C TYR A 101 5.79 -49.61 -18.55
#